data_AF-A0A967ENE5-F1
#
_entry.id   AF-A0A967ENE5-F1
#
_cell.length_a   1.000
_cell.length_b   1.000
_cell.length_c   1.000
_cell.angle_alpha   90.00
_cell.angle_beta   90.00
_cell.angle_gamma   90.00
#
_symmetry.space_group_name_H-M   'P 1'
#
loop_
_entity.id
_entity.type
_entity.pdbx_description
1 polymer ?
#
loop_
_entity_poly.entity_id
_entity_poly.type
_entity_poly.pdbx_seq_one_letter_code
_entity_poly.pdbx_strand_id
1 'polypeptide(L)'
;MLLDLVKQSSRGFGDVMIKKCSPINLTKLNKYIDIVMGILFIPLLVSSIALYFLPSGQASGLAVFMGINKTMWTNLHGKIGWVFIGLIIAHLVLHYDILKCWAKFK
;
A
#
# COMPACT_ATOMS: atom_id res chain seq x y z
N MET A 1 29.01 31.51 -18.06
CA MET A 1 30.13 30.68 -17.56
C MET A 1 29.97 30.28 -16.10
N LEU A 2 29.98 31.21 -15.13
CA LEU A 2 29.81 30.87 -13.70
C LEU A 2 28.42 30.31 -13.34
N LEU A 3 27.36 30.83 -13.97
CA LEU A 3 25.99 30.32 -13.84
C LEU A 3 25.81 28.91 -14.40
N ASP A 4 26.58 28.54 -15.42
CA ASP A 4 26.50 27.22 -16.06
C ASP A 4 27.11 26.13 -15.18
N LEU A 5 28.18 26.45 -14.44
CA LEU A 5 28.82 25.54 -13.50
C LEU A 5 27.94 25.23 -12.28
N VAL A 6 27.24 26.22 -11.73
CA VAL A 6 26.27 26.01 -10.63
C VAL A 6 25.10 25.14 -11.12
N LYS A 7 24.60 25.39 -12.34
CA LYS A 7 23.49 24.63 -12.92
C LYS A 7 23.87 23.21 -13.33
N GLN A 8 25.15 22.93 -13.58
CA GLN A 8 25.66 21.59 -13.89
C GLN A 8 25.98 20.78 -12.62
N SER A 9 26.44 21.44 -11.55
CA SER A 9 26.60 20.82 -10.22
C SER A 9 25.24 20.42 -9.61
N SER A 10 24.24 21.31 -9.70
CA SER A 10 22.86 21.03 -9.29
C SER A 10 22.22 19.88 -10.10
N ARG A 11 22.43 19.85 -11.43
CA ARG A 11 21.92 18.78 -12.29
C ARG A 11 22.64 17.44 -12.05
N GLY A 12 23.96 17.45 -11.86
CA GLY A 12 24.75 16.25 -11.58
C GLY A 12 24.43 15.62 -10.22
N PHE A 13 24.14 16.42 -9.19
CA PHE A 13 23.69 15.91 -7.90
C PHE A 13 22.30 15.27 -8.00
N GLY A 14 21.36 15.89 -8.72
CA GLY A 14 20.03 15.34 -8.97
C GLY A 14 20.07 14.00 -9.73
N ASP A 15 20.92 13.87 -10.75
CA ASP A 15 21.04 12.65 -11.55
C ASP A 15 21.68 11.48 -10.77
N VAL A 16 22.65 11.77 -9.90
CA VAL A 16 23.26 10.78 -9.00
C VAL A 16 22.25 10.33 -7.93
N MET A 17 21.42 11.23 -7.43
CA MET A 17 20.36 10.91 -6.45
C MET A 17 19.25 10.05 -7.08
N ILE A 18 18.79 10.37 -8.29
CA ILE A 18 17.78 9.58 -9.01
C ILE A 18 18.30 8.17 -9.33
N LYS A 19 19.58 8.03 -9.74
CA LYS A 19 20.18 6.71 -9.99
C LYS A 19 20.33 5.87 -8.72
N LYS A 20 20.60 6.48 -7.57
CA LYS A 20 20.86 5.74 -6.31
C LYS A 20 19.57 5.31 -5.60
N CYS A 21 18.49 6.06 -5.78
CA CYS A 21 17.15 5.73 -5.28
C CYS A 21 16.27 5.07 -6.35
N SER A 22 16.90 4.67 -7.46
CA SER A 22 16.28 3.89 -8.52
C SER A 22 15.72 2.60 -7.92
N PRO A 23 14.45 2.27 -8.16
CA PRO A 23 13.94 0.96 -7.79
C PRO A 23 14.83 -0.11 -8.41
N ILE A 24 15.22 -1.09 -7.61
CA ILE A 24 15.82 -2.34 -8.08
C ILE A 24 14.97 -2.85 -9.25
N ASN A 25 15.61 -3.34 -10.32
CA ASN A 25 15.01 -3.57 -11.65
C ASN A 25 14.01 -4.76 -11.66
N LEU A 26 12.88 -4.60 -10.95
CA LEU A 26 11.75 -5.51 -10.74
C LEU A 26 10.43 -4.79 -11.06
N THR A 27 10.44 -3.98 -12.12
CA THR A 27 9.33 -3.11 -12.53
C THR A 27 8.00 -3.86 -12.72
N LYS A 28 8.05 -5.13 -13.14
CA LYS A 28 6.85 -5.97 -13.30
C LYS A 28 6.28 -6.46 -11.97
N LEU A 29 7.14 -6.89 -11.03
CA LEU A 29 6.68 -7.43 -9.74
C LEU A 29 6.12 -6.32 -8.85
N ASN A 30 6.78 -5.16 -8.80
CA ASN A 30 6.31 -4.01 -8.02
C ASN A 30 4.96 -3.54 -8.55
N LYS A 31 4.84 -3.35 -9.87
CA LYS A 31 3.58 -2.97 -10.50
C LYS A 31 2.47 -4.01 -10.24
N TYR A 32 2.80 -5.29 -10.27
CA TYR A 32 1.83 -6.35 -10.01
C TYR A 32 1.33 -6.31 -8.56
N ILE A 33 2.22 -6.23 -7.58
CA ILE A 33 1.85 -6.16 -6.15
C ILE A 33 1.00 -4.93 -5.88
N ASP A 34 1.36 -3.76 -6.42
CA ASP A 34 0.59 -2.53 -6.23
C ASP A 34 -0.83 -2.63 -6.83
N ILE A 35 -0.96 -3.22 -8.02
CA ILE A 35 -2.28 -3.43 -8.66
C ILE A 35 -3.11 -4.42 -7.85
N VAL A 36 -2.53 -5.55 -7.43
CA VAL A 36 -3.23 -6.57 -6.63
C VAL A 36 -3.68 -5.98 -5.30
N MET A 37 -2.83 -5.18 -4.64
CA MET A 37 -3.22 -4.44 -3.45
C MET A 37 -4.36 -3.46 -3.74
N GLY A 38 -4.29 -2.68 -4.82
CA GLY A 38 -5.37 -1.78 -5.21
C GLY A 38 -6.71 -2.50 -5.38
N ILE A 39 -6.71 -3.69 -5.99
CA ILE A 39 -7.91 -4.51 -6.17
C ILE A 39 -8.43 -5.05 -4.83
N LEU A 40 -7.57 -5.59 -3.98
CA LEU A 40 -7.96 -6.16 -2.68
C LEU A 40 -8.40 -5.09 -1.68
N PHE A 41 -7.94 -3.86 -1.84
CA PHE A 41 -8.35 -2.74 -1.01
C PHE A 41 -9.85 -2.44 -1.12
N ILE A 42 -10.47 -2.60 -2.29
CA ILE A 42 -11.90 -2.33 -2.50
C ILE A 42 -12.80 -3.22 -1.62
N PRO A 43 -12.74 -4.57 -1.68
CA PRO A 43 -13.57 -5.41 -0.82
C PRO A 43 -13.18 -5.29 0.66
N LEU A 44 -11.92 -4.99 0.98
CA LEU A 44 -11.50 -4.72 2.35
C LEU A 44 -12.16 -3.44 2.91
N LEU A 45 -12.21 -2.38 2.11
CA LEU A 45 -12.87 -1.12 2.45
C LEU A 45 -14.38 -1.31 2.61
N VAL A 46 -15.04 -1.97 1.64
CA VAL A 46 -16.48 -2.25 1.70
C VAL A 46 -16.83 -3.08 2.93
N SER A 47 -16.06 -4.12 3.23
CA SER A 47 -16.29 -4.95 4.42
C SER A 47 -16.00 -4.21 5.74
N SER A 48 -15.03 -3.29 5.76
CA SER A 48 -14.80 -2.41 6.92
C SER A 48 -16.01 -1.51 7.18
N ILE A 49 -16.55 -0.88 6.13
CA ILE A 49 -17.73 -0.03 6.22
C ILE A 49 -18.95 -0.86 6.66
N ALA A 50 -19.14 -2.06 6.10
CA ALA A 50 -20.22 -2.96 6.48
C ALA A 50 -20.16 -3.33 7.97
N LEU A 51 -18.98 -3.72 8.46
CA LEU A 51 -18.78 -4.08 9.87
C LEU A 51 -18.89 -2.89 10.81
N TYR A 52 -18.58 -1.68 10.36
CA TYR A 52 -18.78 -0.45 11.13
C TYR A 52 -20.27 -0.20 11.45
N PHE A 53 -21.17 -0.50 10.50
CA PHE A 53 -22.62 -0.32 10.69
C PHE A 53 -23.31 -1.47 11.43
N LEU A 54 -22.66 -2.64 11.52
CA LEU A 54 -23.24 -3.81 12.16
C LEU A 54 -23.06 -3.76 13.70
N PRO A 55 -24.11 -4.10 14.48
CA PRO A 55 -24.06 -4.01 15.93
C PRO A 55 -22.99 -4.95 16.50
N SER A 56 -22.38 -4.57 17.62
CA SER A 56 -21.42 -5.41 18.37
C SER A 56 -22.07 -6.08 19.58
N GLY A 57 -21.61 -7.28 19.96
CA GLY A 57 -22.12 -8.02 21.12
C GLY A 57 -22.50 -9.47 20.84
N GLN A 58 -22.86 -10.21 21.90
CA GLN A 58 -23.40 -11.57 21.80
C GLN A 58 -24.68 -11.57 20.94
N ALA A 59 -24.84 -12.59 20.10
CA ALA A 59 -25.91 -12.74 19.09
C ALA A 59 -25.89 -11.77 17.88
N SER A 60 -24.93 -10.84 17.77
CA SER A 60 -24.85 -9.93 16.61
C SER A 60 -24.51 -10.62 15.27
N GLY A 61 -24.08 -11.88 15.29
CA GLY A 61 -23.69 -12.63 14.08
C GLY A 61 -24.80 -12.81 13.04
N LEU A 62 -26.07 -12.72 13.46
CA LEU A 62 -27.25 -12.85 12.59
C LEU A 62 -27.67 -11.53 11.95
N ALA A 63 -27.10 -10.40 12.38
CA ALA A 63 -27.41 -9.11 11.79
C ALA A 63 -27.03 -9.09 10.31
N VAL A 64 -27.94 -8.66 9.44
CA VAL A 64 -27.77 -8.67 7.99
C VAL A 64 -27.47 -7.27 7.50
N PHE A 65 -26.47 -7.15 6.64
CA PHE A 65 -26.12 -5.91 5.95
C PHE A 65 -25.81 -6.21 4.49
N MET A 66 -26.44 -5.49 3.56
CA MET A 66 -26.35 -5.74 2.10
C MET A 66 -26.60 -7.22 1.71
N GLY A 67 -27.56 -7.87 2.36
CA GLY A 67 -27.99 -9.23 2.02
C GLY A 67 -27.12 -10.36 2.56
N ILE A 68 -26.03 -10.07 3.28
CA ILE A 68 -25.21 -11.08 3.97
C ILE A 68 -25.11 -10.80 5.46
N ASN A 69 -24.97 -11.86 6.26
CA ASN A 69 -24.90 -11.74 7.72
C ASN A 69 -23.52 -11.25 8.21
N LYS A 70 -23.48 -10.74 9.44
CA LYS A 70 -22.26 -10.22 10.07
C LYS A 70 -21.15 -11.26 10.13
N THR A 71 -21.47 -12.52 10.39
CA THR A 71 -20.48 -13.61 10.40
C THR A 71 -19.76 -13.73 9.06
N MET A 72 -20.49 -13.63 7.96
CA MET A 72 -19.93 -13.68 6.61
C MET A 72 -19.09 -12.45 6.30
N TRP A 73 -19.56 -11.24 6.66
CA TRP A 73 -18.76 -10.01 6.57
C TRP A 73 -17.45 -10.11 7.36
N THR A 74 -17.51 -10.63 8.59
CA THR A 74 -16.35 -10.79 9.47
C THR A 74 -15.35 -11.79 8.89
N ASN A 75 -15.84 -12.92 8.37
CA ASN A 75 -15.00 -13.93 7.72
C ASN A 75 -14.34 -13.41 6.44
N LEU A 76 -15.09 -12.66 5.62
CA LEU A 76 -14.56 -12.04 4.40
C LEU A 76 -13.49 -11.00 4.74
N HIS A 77 -13.80 -10.08 5.65
CA HIS A 77 -12.89 -9.02 6.10
C HIS A 77 -11.61 -9.61 6.69
N GLY A 78 -11.74 -10.62 7.57
CA GLY A 78 -10.60 -11.26 8.20
C GLY A 78 -9.69 -11.99 7.20
N LYS A 79 -10.26 -12.79 6.29
CA LYS A 79 -9.47 -13.54 5.29
C LYS A 79 -8.75 -12.60 4.33
N ILE A 80 -9.46 -11.60 3.79
CA ILE A 80 -8.84 -10.61 2.89
C ILE A 80 -7.80 -9.78 3.65
N GLY A 81 -8.08 -9.40 4.90
CA GLY A 81 -7.17 -8.64 5.75
C GLY A 81 -5.83 -9.33 5.97
N TRP A 82 -5.83 -10.63 6.28
CA TRP A 82 -4.59 -11.40 6.42
C TRP A 82 -3.75 -11.42 5.15
N VAL A 83 -4.38 -11.62 3.99
CA VAL A 83 -3.69 -11.55 2.69
C VAL A 83 -3.14 -10.14 2.44
N PHE A 84 -3.94 -9.12 2.75
CA PHE A 84 -3.57 -7.71 2.55
C PHE A 84 -2.38 -7.30 3.42
N ILE A 85 -2.32 -7.76 4.68
CA ILE A 85 -1.17 -7.53 5.57
C ILE A 85 0.12 -8.11 4.94
N GLY A 86 0.06 -9.35 4.43
CA GLY A 86 1.20 -9.96 3.74
C GLY A 86 1.68 -9.14 2.54
N LEU A 87 0.73 -8.63 1.74
CA LEU A 87 1.05 -7.77 0.60
C LEU A 87 1.62 -6.41 1.00
N ILE A 88 1.12 -5.78 2.08
CA ILE A 88 1.70 -4.54 2.62
C ILE A 88 3.16 -4.77 3.01
N ILE A 89 3.45 -5.87 3.72
CA ILE A 89 4.85 -6.18 4.10
C ILE A 89 5.71 -6.33 2.85
N ALA A 90 5.25 -7.09 1.85
CA ALA A 90 5.97 -7.25 0.59
C ALA A 90 6.20 -5.90 -0.13
N HIS A 91 5.18 -5.05 -0.19
CA HIS A 91 5.27 -3.71 -0.76
C HIS A 91 6.30 -2.85 -0.01
N LEU A 92 6.26 -2.80 1.32
CA LEU A 92 7.22 -2.02 2.11
C LEU A 92 8.66 -2.50 1.92
N VAL A 93 8.88 -3.82 1.82
CA VAL A 93 10.21 -4.39 1.55
C VAL A 93 10.70 -3.99 0.15
N LEU A 94 9.85 -4.09 -0.87
CA LEU A 94 10.20 -3.73 -2.26
C LEU A 94 10.46 -2.23 -2.44
N HIS A 95 9.79 -1.39 -1.65
CA HIS A 95 9.93 0.07 -1.71
C HIS A 95 10.86 0.64 -0.62
N TYR A 96 11.53 -0.22 0.16
CA TYR A 96 12.33 0.17 1.33
C TYR A 96 13.48 1.13 1.01
N ASP A 97 14.17 0.94 -0.12
CA ASP A 97 15.29 1.80 -0.52
C ASP A 97 14.82 3.21 -0.91
N ILE A 98 13.64 3.31 -1.52
CA ILE A 98 12.99 4.60 -1.81
C ILE A 98 12.61 5.29 -0.49
N LEU A 99 12.04 4.55 0.45
CA LEU A 99 11.66 5.09 1.77
C LEU A 99 12.89 5.62 2.53
N LYS A 100 14.01 4.89 2.52
CA LYS A 100 15.28 5.35 3.09
C LYS A 100 15.80 6.61 2.41
N CYS A 101 15.67 6.69 1.09
CA CYS A 101 16.10 7.86 0.33
C CYS A 101 15.30 9.11 0.73
N TRP A 102 13.97 8.98 0.80
CA TRP A 102 13.08 10.03 1.29
C TRP A 102 13.40 10.44 2.73
N ALA A 103 13.67 9.48 3.62
CA ALA A 103 13.98 9.77 5.02
C ALA A 103 15.32 10.50 5.22
N LYS A 104 16.27 10.37 4.28
CA LYS A 104 17.57 11.08 4.32
C LYS A 104 17.50 12.51 3.79
N PHE A 105 16.38 12.92 3.21
CA PHE A 105 16.18 14.26 2.66
C PHE A 105 15.59 15.22 3.72
N LYS A 106 16.18 15.20 4.92
CA LYS A 106 15.85 16.11 6.02
C LYS A 106 17.01 17.06 6.28
#